data_AF-A0A2V5J515-F1
#
_entry.id   AF-A0A2V5J515-F1
#
_cell.length_a   1.000
_cell.length_b   1.000
_cell.length_c   1.000
_cell.angle_alpha   90.00
_cell.angle_beta   90.00
_cell.angle_gamma   90.00
#
_symmetry.space_group_name_H-M   'P 1'
#
loop_
_entity.id
_entity.type
_entity.pdbx_description
1 polymer ?
#
loop_
_entity_poly.entity_id
_entity_poly.type
_entity_poly.pdbx_seq_one_letter_code
_entity_poly.pdbx_strand_id
1 'polypeptide(L)'
;MILPQGSLFFASIAACSTVVAAAGDASSRPRGVGPEFAKFYKDTTTFTCISHPSIQIPFSAVNDDYCDCPDGSDEPGTSACAHLSRNSALTVADRPGNSDLELVSALPGFYCKNKGHKPSYVPSQRVNDGICDYELCCDGSDEWARVGGTKCEDKCKEIGKEWRKKEEKRQKSLTAALKKKRDLLVDAGRQQKEVEDQIKNLEVEIQAQEIKVKDLQTQLEKAEQEEKSKVVRGKKAGKVNVLAQLARGRVEELRDALVSIRKERDDTRARVKELEEILSKFKVEYNPNFNDEGVKRAVRSWEDYAVRGTLESATSAAQDNDLDELVKPDDAQSGINWEQWENEDEGCETDSALIYQLAAYLPPSLVEFIETKVVSVRGFLEENGILPKKDEPTTSESKVVLDARDAVKSAEKSLEDSRRQLETHKSDLETDYGLASIFRALKGVCISKDFGEYTYEHCFLDQTKQIPKKGGGSMRMGKYSGIGSVSVDVVDESGDIIPEEKVALHYTNGQTCWNGPARSTTVVLECGEENEILKVAEDEKCVYSMLVTSPAVCPGGEEGGNAAPRSKDEL
;
A
#
# COMPACT_ATOMS: atom_id res chain seq x y z
N MET A 1 48.62 -38.52 14.59
CA MET A 1 49.29 -38.17 13.30
C MET A 1 48.44 -37.07 12.68
N ILE A 2 48.59 -35.75 12.89
CA ILE A 2 49.69 -34.82 13.18
C ILE A 2 50.79 -34.79 12.10
N LEU A 3 50.73 -33.67 11.34
CA LEU A 3 51.75 -32.95 10.54
C LEU A 3 51.92 -33.32 9.04
N PRO A 4 52.43 -32.41 8.16
CA PRO A 4 51.83 -31.14 7.71
C PRO A 4 52.28 -30.71 6.27
N GLN A 5 52.05 -29.42 5.93
CA GLN A 5 52.80 -28.58 4.96
C GLN A 5 52.67 -28.95 3.48
N GLY A 6 52.50 -28.02 2.54
CA GLY A 6 52.57 -26.58 2.57
C GLY A 6 52.87 -26.10 1.15
N SER A 7 51.98 -25.24 0.65
CA SER A 7 52.24 -24.02 -0.13
C SER A 7 53.01 -24.04 -1.47
N LEU A 8 52.43 -23.22 -2.37
CA LEU A 8 53.00 -22.49 -3.52
C LEU A 8 53.09 -23.22 -4.86
N PHE A 9 52.14 -22.92 -5.75
CA PHE A 9 52.46 -22.47 -7.11
C PHE A 9 51.42 -21.45 -7.59
N PHE A 10 51.86 -20.21 -7.76
CA PHE A 10 51.21 -19.20 -8.60
C PHE A 10 51.28 -19.68 -10.05
N ALA A 11 50.14 -19.78 -10.73
CA ALA A 11 50.10 -19.89 -12.19
C ALA A 11 48.87 -19.13 -12.72
N SER A 12 49.17 -17.91 -13.15
CA SER A 12 48.62 -17.15 -14.27
C SER A 12 47.21 -17.46 -14.78
N ILE A 13 46.40 -16.41 -14.69
CA ILE A 13 45.25 -16.05 -15.52
C ILE A 13 45.48 -16.49 -16.98
N ALA A 14 44.80 -17.55 -17.40
CA ALA A 14 44.57 -17.82 -18.82
C ALA A 14 43.25 -17.15 -19.19
N ALA A 15 43.35 -15.96 -19.78
CA ALA A 15 42.26 -15.39 -20.54
C ALA A 15 41.82 -16.42 -21.59
N CYS A 16 40.55 -16.84 -21.55
CA CYS A 16 39.91 -17.50 -22.67
C CYS A 16 39.81 -16.50 -23.83
N SER A 17 40.93 -16.29 -24.52
CA SER A 17 40.94 -15.80 -25.88
C SER A 17 40.24 -16.86 -26.70
N THR A 18 38.99 -16.58 -27.06
CA THR A 18 38.34 -17.26 -28.18
C THR A 18 39.26 -17.07 -29.39
N VAL A 19 40.02 -18.12 -29.68
CA VAL A 19 40.72 -18.26 -30.94
C VAL A 19 39.61 -18.22 -31.98
N VAL A 20 39.47 -17.07 -32.63
CA VAL A 20 38.83 -17.00 -33.94
C VAL A 20 39.69 -17.89 -34.81
N ALA A 21 39.27 -19.15 -34.93
CA ALA A 21 39.74 -20.02 -35.98
C ALA A 21 39.29 -19.32 -37.28
N ALA A 22 40.21 -18.56 -37.86
CA ALA A 22 40.15 -18.20 -39.25
C ALA A 22 40.20 -19.52 -40.03
N ALA A 23 39.02 -20.10 -40.26
CA ALA A 23 38.85 -21.19 -41.20
C ALA A 23 39.13 -20.62 -42.58
N GLY A 24 40.38 -20.78 -43.02
CA GLY A 24 40.70 -20.80 -44.43
C GLY A 24 40.10 -22.06 -45.01
N ASP A 25 38.94 -21.93 -45.65
CA ASP A 25 38.45 -22.86 -46.65
C ASP A 25 37.49 -22.11 -47.59
N ALA A 26 38.09 -21.44 -48.58
CA ALA A 26 37.36 -20.85 -49.69
C ALA A 26 37.09 -21.93 -50.75
N SER A 27 36.31 -22.95 -50.40
CA SER A 27 35.47 -23.60 -51.41
C SER A 27 34.44 -22.54 -51.85
N SER A 28 34.35 -22.27 -53.14
CA SER A 28 33.52 -21.19 -53.70
C SER A 28 32.05 -21.51 -53.49
N ARG A 29 31.53 -21.13 -52.31
CA ARG A 29 30.11 -21.29 -51.96
C ARG A 29 29.23 -20.72 -53.07
N PRO A 30 28.28 -21.51 -53.62
CA PRO A 30 27.36 -21.02 -54.63
C PRO A 30 26.58 -19.78 -54.17
N ARG A 31 26.13 -18.99 -55.14
CA ARG A 31 25.34 -17.78 -54.86
C ARG A 31 24.04 -18.16 -54.14
N GLY A 32 23.57 -17.30 -53.25
CA GLY A 32 22.32 -17.50 -52.52
C GLY A 32 22.36 -18.56 -51.42
N VAL A 33 23.48 -19.29 -51.25
CA VAL A 33 23.64 -20.26 -50.15
C VAL A 33 24.05 -19.56 -48.85
N GLY A 34 23.30 -19.83 -47.79
CA GLY A 34 23.63 -19.42 -46.42
C GLY A 34 24.78 -20.19 -45.78
N PRO A 35 25.48 -19.64 -44.77
CA PRO A 35 26.57 -20.33 -44.07
C PRO A 35 26.16 -21.68 -43.46
N GLU A 36 24.93 -21.81 -42.99
CA GLU A 36 24.37 -23.02 -42.37
C GLU A 36 24.13 -24.16 -43.38
N PHE A 37 23.85 -23.82 -44.64
CA PHE A 37 23.64 -24.78 -45.73
C PHE A 37 24.92 -25.05 -46.54
N ALA A 38 25.99 -24.27 -46.32
CA ALA A 38 27.25 -24.40 -47.05
C ALA A 38 27.86 -25.82 -47.02
N LYS A 39 27.54 -26.61 -45.98
CA LYS A 39 27.98 -28.02 -45.86
C LYS A 39 27.47 -28.93 -46.98
N PHE A 40 26.33 -28.62 -47.58
CA PHE A 40 25.71 -29.42 -48.64
C PHE A 40 26.26 -29.11 -50.04
N TYR A 41 27.00 -28.01 -50.20
CA TYR A 41 27.55 -27.55 -51.49
C TYR A 41 29.07 -27.64 -51.56
N LYS A 42 29.67 -28.60 -50.83
CA LYS A 42 31.13 -28.78 -50.79
C LYS A 42 31.67 -29.56 -51.99
N ASP A 43 30.90 -30.53 -52.46
CA ASP A 43 31.28 -31.41 -53.55
C ASP A 43 31.14 -30.68 -54.89
N THR A 44 32.19 -30.72 -55.71
CA THR A 44 32.24 -29.98 -56.99
C THR A 44 31.82 -30.80 -58.20
N THR A 45 31.47 -32.08 -58.01
CA THR A 45 31.15 -33.03 -59.10
C THR A 45 29.68 -33.42 -59.12
N THR A 46 29.10 -33.67 -57.96
CA THR A 46 27.73 -34.18 -57.79
C THR A 46 27.08 -33.44 -56.64
N PHE A 47 25.82 -33.07 -56.80
CA PHE A 47 24.99 -32.49 -55.77
C PHE A 47 23.86 -33.47 -55.41
N THR A 48 23.57 -33.58 -54.12
CA THR A 48 22.49 -34.43 -53.60
C THR A 48 21.41 -33.52 -53.04
N CYS A 49 20.16 -33.65 -53.50
CA CYS A 49 19.08 -32.79 -53.01
C CYS A 49 18.92 -32.94 -51.49
N ILE A 50 18.73 -31.84 -50.77
CA ILE A 50 18.90 -31.76 -49.30
C ILE A 50 17.86 -32.61 -48.57
N SER A 51 16.58 -32.43 -48.90
CA SER A 51 15.44 -33.16 -48.32
C SER A 51 15.17 -34.49 -49.03
N HIS A 52 15.68 -34.65 -50.26
CA HIS A 52 15.50 -35.85 -51.08
C HIS A 52 16.85 -36.47 -51.48
N PRO A 53 17.58 -37.11 -50.53
CA PRO A 53 18.94 -37.59 -50.78
C PRO A 53 19.04 -38.77 -51.77
N SER A 54 17.90 -39.34 -52.18
CA SER A 54 17.83 -40.34 -53.25
C SER A 54 18.07 -39.75 -54.64
N ILE A 55 17.96 -38.44 -54.81
CA ILE A 55 18.15 -37.73 -56.08
C ILE A 55 19.53 -37.09 -56.07
N GLN A 56 20.35 -37.46 -57.06
CA GLN A 56 21.69 -36.91 -57.28
C GLN A 56 21.77 -36.33 -58.67
N ILE A 57 22.23 -35.08 -58.76
CA ILE A 57 22.36 -34.31 -59.99
C ILE A 57 23.83 -33.90 -60.17
N PRO A 58 24.31 -33.61 -61.40
CA PRO A 58 25.63 -33.05 -61.58
C PRO A 58 25.72 -31.66 -60.94
N PHE A 59 26.87 -31.28 -60.38
CA PHE A 59 27.03 -29.95 -59.77
C PHE A 59 26.86 -28.79 -60.77
N SER A 60 26.94 -29.06 -62.07
CA SER A 60 26.65 -28.07 -63.12
C SER A 60 25.18 -27.65 -63.17
N ALA A 61 24.28 -28.45 -62.61
CA ALA A 61 22.85 -28.18 -62.52
C ALA A 61 22.48 -27.38 -61.25
N VAL A 62 23.47 -26.77 -60.58
CA VAL A 62 23.24 -25.90 -59.42
C VAL A 62 23.29 -24.45 -59.88
N ASN A 63 22.21 -23.71 -59.70
CA ASN A 63 21.99 -22.35 -60.20
C ASN A 63 22.05 -22.26 -61.74
N ASP A 64 21.40 -23.18 -62.43
CA ASP A 64 21.36 -23.22 -63.89
C ASP A 64 20.04 -22.69 -64.49
N ASP A 65 19.22 -22.03 -63.65
CA ASP A 65 17.88 -21.52 -63.98
C ASP A 65 16.87 -22.64 -64.32
N TYR A 66 17.14 -23.88 -63.92
CA TYR A 66 16.21 -25.01 -64.03
C TYR A 66 16.00 -25.67 -62.66
N CYS A 67 14.78 -26.11 -62.37
CA CYS A 67 14.46 -26.74 -61.08
C CYS A 67 14.47 -28.27 -61.21
N ASP A 68 15.63 -28.87 -60.98
CA ASP A 68 15.89 -30.31 -61.01
C ASP A 68 15.57 -31.01 -59.68
N CYS A 69 15.76 -30.34 -58.54
CA CYS A 69 15.43 -30.91 -57.24
C CYS A 69 13.97 -30.59 -56.85
N PRO A 70 13.19 -31.60 -56.40
CA PRO A 70 11.80 -31.39 -55.97
C PRO A 70 11.68 -30.57 -54.68
N ASP A 71 12.78 -30.35 -53.97
CA ASP A 71 12.86 -29.49 -52.78
C ASP A 71 13.50 -28.12 -53.06
N GLY A 72 13.82 -27.82 -54.33
CA GLY A 72 14.43 -26.58 -54.79
C GLY A 72 15.82 -26.28 -54.24
N SER A 73 16.52 -27.27 -53.70
CA SER A 73 17.86 -27.09 -53.11
C SER A 73 18.98 -26.87 -54.14
N ASP A 74 18.72 -27.17 -55.40
CA ASP A 74 19.61 -26.95 -56.54
C ASP A 74 19.68 -25.48 -56.99
N GLU A 75 18.63 -24.69 -56.74
CA GLU A 75 18.53 -23.28 -57.18
C GLU A 75 18.54 -22.26 -56.02
N PRO A 76 19.58 -22.23 -55.15
CA PRO A 76 19.69 -21.23 -54.08
C PRO A 76 19.86 -19.79 -54.58
N GLY A 77 20.34 -19.63 -55.82
CA GLY A 77 20.84 -18.39 -56.42
C GLY A 77 19.95 -17.81 -57.52
N THR A 78 18.86 -18.50 -57.88
CA THR A 78 17.94 -18.13 -58.96
C THR A 78 16.48 -18.17 -58.48
N SER A 79 15.55 -17.81 -59.35
CA SER A 79 14.10 -17.88 -59.09
C SER A 79 13.43 -19.12 -59.69
N ALA A 80 14.18 -20.05 -60.27
CA ALA A 80 13.62 -21.19 -61.02
C ALA A 80 12.73 -22.12 -60.16
N CYS A 81 13.13 -22.35 -58.92
CA CYS A 81 12.35 -23.17 -57.96
C CYS A 81 11.33 -22.37 -57.13
N ALA A 82 11.07 -21.10 -57.45
CA ALA A 82 10.16 -20.27 -56.65
C ALA A 82 8.67 -20.71 -56.72
N HIS A 83 8.33 -21.61 -57.64
CA HIS A 83 7.01 -22.22 -57.75
C HIS A 83 6.75 -23.26 -56.64
N LEU A 84 7.78 -23.78 -55.98
CA LEU A 84 7.68 -24.71 -54.84
C LEU A 84 7.26 -23.97 -53.55
N SER A 85 6.03 -23.45 -53.56
CA SER A 85 5.44 -22.74 -52.42
C SER A 85 4.05 -23.26 -52.14
N ARG A 86 3.64 -23.26 -50.86
CA ARG A 86 2.29 -23.66 -50.43
C ARG A 86 1.17 -22.82 -51.07
N ASN A 87 1.51 -21.64 -51.56
CA ASN A 87 0.58 -20.67 -52.14
C ASN A 87 0.57 -20.70 -53.68
N SER A 88 1.39 -21.55 -54.30
CA SER A 88 1.48 -21.71 -55.76
C SER A 88 0.46 -22.75 -56.25
N ALA A 89 -0.05 -22.57 -57.48
CA ALA A 89 -0.90 -23.57 -58.13
C ALA A 89 -0.05 -24.78 -58.53
N LEU A 90 -0.21 -25.91 -57.82
CA LEU A 90 0.58 -27.11 -58.04
C LEU A 90 0.14 -27.86 -59.30
N THR A 91 1.10 -28.23 -60.14
CA THR A 91 0.85 -29.14 -61.26
C THR A 91 1.03 -30.59 -60.84
N VAL A 92 0.50 -31.54 -61.62
CA VAL A 92 0.63 -32.98 -61.33
C VAL A 92 2.08 -33.46 -61.39
N ALA A 93 2.97 -32.73 -62.08
CA ALA A 93 4.40 -33.00 -62.14
C ALA A 93 5.13 -32.66 -60.81
N ASP A 94 4.57 -31.75 -60.01
CA ASP A 94 5.12 -31.29 -58.73
C ASP A 94 4.73 -32.23 -57.55
N ARG A 95 4.06 -33.35 -57.83
CA ARG A 95 3.57 -34.34 -56.85
C ARG A 95 4.26 -35.72 -56.97
N PRO A 96 5.41 -35.93 -56.33
CA PRO A 96 5.91 -37.27 -56.06
C PRO A 96 5.42 -37.79 -54.69
N GLY A 97 4.21 -37.44 -54.23
CA GLY A 97 3.75 -37.86 -52.90
C GLY A 97 2.46 -37.20 -52.46
N ASN A 98 1.73 -37.88 -51.56
CA ASN A 98 0.35 -37.54 -51.17
C ASN A 98 0.29 -36.68 -49.89
N SER A 99 1.37 -35.96 -49.56
CA SER A 99 1.48 -35.19 -48.31
C SER A 99 1.86 -33.73 -48.54
N ASP A 100 1.11 -32.81 -47.95
CA ASP A 100 1.34 -31.34 -48.01
C ASP A 100 2.67 -30.90 -47.32
N LEU A 101 3.42 -31.85 -46.75
CA LEU A 101 4.71 -31.66 -46.10
C LEU A 101 5.91 -31.81 -47.06
N GLU A 102 5.71 -32.35 -48.27
CA GLU A 102 6.77 -32.61 -49.26
C GLU A 102 7.02 -31.44 -50.23
N LEU A 103 6.23 -30.37 -50.18
CA LEU A 103 6.32 -29.19 -51.06
C LEU A 103 6.88 -27.93 -50.38
N VAL A 104 7.73 -28.11 -49.38
CA VAL A 104 8.43 -27.00 -48.73
C VAL A 104 9.87 -26.98 -49.24
N SER A 105 10.28 -25.84 -49.82
CA SER A 105 11.67 -25.64 -50.21
C SER A 105 12.61 -25.96 -49.05
N ALA A 106 13.67 -26.73 -49.33
CA ALA A 106 14.66 -27.09 -48.32
C ALA A 106 15.47 -25.87 -47.82
N LEU A 107 15.49 -24.80 -48.60
CA LEU A 107 16.15 -23.55 -48.30
C LEU A 107 15.13 -22.46 -47.92
N PRO A 108 15.45 -21.58 -46.95
CA PRO A 108 14.59 -20.45 -46.58
C PRO A 108 14.44 -19.39 -47.70
N GLY A 109 15.37 -19.36 -48.65
CA GLY A 109 15.39 -18.39 -49.76
C GLY A 109 16.82 -18.08 -50.21
N PHE A 110 16.98 -17.02 -50.98
CA PHE A 110 18.26 -16.50 -51.46
C PHE A 110 18.99 -15.74 -50.35
N TYR A 111 20.19 -16.18 -50.00
CA TYR A 111 21.01 -15.56 -48.95
C TYR A 111 21.78 -14.32 -49.45
N CYS A 112 21.43 -13.15 -48.92
CA CYS A 112 22.20 -11.92 -49.09
C CYS A 112 23.23 -11.77 -47.96
N LYS A 113 24.50 -11.52 -48.32
CA LYS A 113 25.61 -11.41 -47.35
C LYS A 113 25.53 -10.09 -46.58
N ASN A 114 25.03 -9.03 -47.22
CA ASN A 114 24.77 -7.72 -46.63
C ASN A 114 25.95 -7.20 -45.79
N LYS A 115 27.16 -7.16 -46.37
CA LYS A 115 28.38 -6.77 -45.63
C LYS A 115 28.26 -5.35 -45.07
N GLY A 116 28.30 -5.23 -43.74
CA GLY A 116 28.13 -3.95 -43.04
C GLY A 116 26.73 -3.71 -42.49
N HIS A 117 25.78 -4.59 -42.79
CA HIS A 117 24.45 -4.71 -42.19
C HIS A 117 24.24 -6.16 -41.70
N LYS A 118 22.98 -6.59 -41.44
CA LYS A 118 22.65 -7.96 -41.06
C LYS A 118 22.41 -8.83 -42.32
N PRO A 119 22.92 -10.07 -42.36
CA PRO A 119 22.55 -11.02 -43.42
C PRO A 119 21.09 -11.41 -43.29
N SER A 120 20.44 -11.66 -44.43
CA SER A 120 19.03 -12.03 -44.49
C SER A 120 18.73 -12.85 -45.73
N TYR A 121 17.59 -13.53 -45.68
CA TYR A 121 17.06 -14.30 -46.79
C TYR A 121 16.01 -13.50 -47.54
N VAL A 122 16.05 -13.60 -48.86
CA VAL A 122 15.06 -13.05 -49.78
C VAL A 122 14.27 -14.20 -50.38
N PRO A 123 12.93 -14.11 -50.47
CA PRO A 123 12.15 -15.13 -51.17
C PRO A 123 12.63 -15.33 -52.61
N SER A 124 12.71 -16.58 -53.08
CA SER A 124 13.21 -16.88 -54.43
C SER A 124 12.41 -16.19 -55.55
N GLN A 125 11.14 -15.82 -55.32
CA GLN A 125 10.34 -15.08 -56.31
C GLN A 125 10.89 -13.68 -56.60
N ARG A 126 11.67 -13.10 -55.67
CA ARG A 126 12.24 -11.75 -55.79
C ARG A 126 13.69 -11.74 -56.28
N VAL A 127 14.20 -12.89 -56.72
CA VAL A 127 15.55 -12.98 -57.28
C VAL A 127 15.45 -12.72 -58.78
N ASN A 128 16.16 -11.70 -59.27
CA ASN A 128 16.16 -11.28 -60.67
C ASN A 128 14.76 -10.89 -61.19
N ASP A 129 13.94 -10.24 -60.37
CA ASP A 129 12.60 -9.76 -60.74
C ASP A 129 12.61 -8.32 -61.33
N GLY A 130 13.79 -7.68 -61.37
CA GLY A 130 13.99 -6.32 -61.86
C GLY A 130 13.81 -5.24 -60.79
N ILE A 131 13.63 -5.60 -59.52
CA ILE A 131 13.43 -4.68 -58.40
C ILE A 131 14.56 -4.89 -57.38
N CYS A 132 15.15 -3.82 -56.86
CA CYS A 132 16.17 -3.94 -55.82
C CYS A 132 15.51 -4.00 -54.42
N ASP A 133 15.51 -5.17 -53.78
CA ASP A 133 14.93 -5.39 -52.44
C ASP A 133 15.85 -4.92 -51.30
N TYR A 134 16.15 -3.62 -51.23
CA TYR A 134 17.09 -3.06 -50.24
C TYR A 134 16.72 -3.30 -48.76
N GLU A 135 15.47 -3.68 -48.46
CA GLU A 135 15.03 -4.01 -47.09
C GLU A 135 15.67 -5.31 -46.58
N LEU A 136 15.78 -6.32 -47.44
CA LEU A 136 16.33 -7.66 -47.13
C LEU A 136 17.70 -7.90 -47.81
N CYS A 137 17.99 -7.24 -48.92
CA CYS A 137 19.21 -7.40 -49.71
C CYS A 137 19.85 -6.04 -50.00
N CYS A 138 20.52 -5.46 -49.00
CA CYS A 138 21.11 -4.12 -49.15
C CYS A 138 22.32 -4.09 -50.09
N ASP A 139 22.93 -5.25 -50.37
CA ASP A 139 24.11 -5.36 -51.24
C ASP A 139 23.74 -5.44 -52.73
N GLY A 140 22.45 -5.53 -53.06
CA GLY A 140 21.93 -5.62 -54.43
C GLY A 140 22.28 -6.93 -55.13
N SER A 141 22.54 -7.99 -54.35
CA SER A 141 22.94 -9.30 -54.89
C SER A 141 21.77 -10.15 -55.40
N ASP A 142 20.54 -9.75 -55.09
CA ASP A 142 19.27 -10.23 -55.61
C ASP A 142 19.17 -10.05 -57.14
N GLU A 143 19.56 -8.87 -57.65
CA GLU A 143 19.46 -8.51 -59.07
C GLU A 143 20.78 -8.69 -59.83
N TRP A 144 21.42 -9.84 -59.65
CA TRP A 144 22.73 -10.10 -60.25
C TRP A 144 22.66 -10.29 -61.77
N ALA A 145 21.52 -10.75 -62.30
CA ALA A 145 21.30 -10.98 -63.74
C ALA A 145 20.95 -9.69 -64.51
N ARG A 146 20.67 -8.57 -63.82
CA ARG A 146 20.35 -7.25 -64.41
C ARG A 146 19.16 -7.31 -65.38
N VAL A 147 18.10 -7.99 -64.97
CA VAL A 147 16.88 -8.13 -65.77
C VAL A 147 16.28 -6.74 -66.03
N GLY A 148 15.97 -6.43 -67.28
CA GLY A 148 15.48 -5.10 -67.65
C GLY A 148 16.50 -3.95 -67.55
N GLY A 149 17.80 -4.26 -67.40
CA GLY A 149 18.86 -3.25 -67.32
C GLY A 149 19.03 -2.62 -65.93
N THR A 150 18.42 -3.21 -64.91
CA THR A 150 18.52 -2.77 -63.51
C THR A 150 19.94 -3.01 -62.99
N LYS A 151 20.47 -2.02 -62.27
CA LYS A 151 21.77 -2.13 -61.60
C LYS A 151 21.59 -1.64 -60.16
N CYS A 152 21.49 -2.59 -59.24
CA CYS A 152 21.40 -2.29 -57.82
C CYS A 152 22.77 -1.90 -57.26
N GLU A 153 22.79 -0.85 -56.44
CA GLU A 153 24.00 -0.33 -55.80
C GLU A 153 24.09 -0.85 -54.36
N ASP A 154 25.29 -1.14 -53.86
CA ASP A 154 25.46 -1.56 -52.46
C ASP A 154 25.20 -0.39 -51.50
N LYS A 155 24.05 -0.45 -50.82
CA LYS A 155 23.61 0.52 -49.80
C LYS A 155 23.80 0.01 -48.37
N CYS A 156 24.44 -1.15 -48.17
CA CYS A 156 24.57 -1.76 -46.85
C CYS A 156 25.30 -0.89 -45.83
N LYS A 157 26.25 -0.05 -46.28
CA LYS A 157 26.99 0.84 -45.37
C LYS A 157 26.09 1.89 -44.72
N GLU A 158 25.17 2.47 -45.49
CA GLU A 158 24.26 3.51 -45.01
C GLU A 158 23.17 2.89 -44.12
N ILE A 159 22.48 1.87 -44.65
CA ILE A 159 21.42 1.14 -43.93
C ILE A 159 21.99 0.51 -42.65
N GLY A 160 23.17 -0.11 -42.73
CA GLY A 160 23.84 -0.70 -41.57
C GLY A 160 24.34 0.32 -40.54
N LYS A 161 24.66 1.56 -40.95
CA LYS A 161 24.97 2.64 -40.00
C LYS A 161 23.73 3.08 -39.25
N GLU A 162 22.60 3.22 -39.93
CA GLU A 162 21.33 3.57 -39.30
C GLU A 162 20.83 2.46 -38.37
N TRP A 163 20.92 1.20 -38.81
CA TRP A 163 20.57 0.03 -38.00
C TRP A 163 21.40 -0.03 -36.72
N ARG A 164 22.73 0.10 -36.80
CA ARG A 164 23.60 0.13 -35.61
C ARG A 164 23.25 1.28 -34.67
N LYS A 165 22.93 2.46 -35.19
CA LYS A 165 22.51 3.61 -34.36
C LYS A 165 21.18 3.35 -33.65
N LYS A 166 20.22 2.69 -34.32
CA LYS A 166 18.94 2.29 -33.71
C LYS A 166 19.15 1.18 -32.67
N GLU A 167 19.95 0.18 -32.99
CA GLU A 167 20.24 -0.95 -32.12
C GLU A 167 21.02 -0.53 -30.88
N GLU A 168 22.01 0.36 -31.01
CA GLU A 168 22.74 0.93 -29.88
C GLU A 168 21.80 1.71 -28.94
N LYS A 169 20.85 2.49 -29.50
CA LYS A 169 19.82 3.16 -28.70
C LYS A 169 18.93 2.17 -27.98
N ARG A 170 18.47 1.11 -28.65
CA ARG A 170 17.63 0.05 -28.08
C ARG A 170 18.35 -0.70 -26.95
N GLN A 171 19.64 -1.00 -27.12
CA GLN A 171 20.47 -1.63 -26.09
C GLN A 171 20.72 -0.70 -24.91
N LYS A 172 20.96 0.60 -25.16
CA LYS A 172 21.08 1.61 -24.10
C LYS A 172 19.79 1.74 -23.29
N SER A 173 18.63 1.84 -23.94
CA SER A 173 17.35 1.91 -23.24
C SER A 173 17.05 0.61 -22.48
N LEU A 174 17.36 -0.55 -23.05
CA LEU A 174 17.18 -1.85 -22.37
C LEU A 174 18.07 -1.98 -21.14
N THR A 175 19.34 -1.59 -21.24
CA THR A 175 20.27 -1.63 -20.09
C THR A 175 19.86 -0.66 -18.98
N ALA A 176 19.35 0.53 -19.34
CA ALA A 176 18.76 1.48 -18.41
C ALA A 176 17.49 0.92 -17.74
N ALA A 177 16.59 0.31 -18.52
CA ALA A 177 15.38 -0.34 -18.02
C ALA A 177 15.70 -1.47 -17.03
N LEU A 178 16.67 -2.34 -17.36
CA LEU A 178 17.12 -3.42 -16.48
C LEU A 178 17.75 -2.91 -15.18
N LYS A 179 18.43 -1.75 -15.21
CA LYS A 179 18.93 -1.12 -13.99
C LYS A 179 17.76 -0.72 -13.08
N LYS A 180 16.75 -0.04 -13.63
CA LYS A 180 15.54 0.33 -12.87
C LYS A 180 14.75 -0.87 -12.39
N LYS A 181 14.64 -1.94 -13.19
CA LYS A 181 14.01 -3.20 -12.77
C LYS A 181 14.68 -3.76 -11.51
N ARG A 182 16.02 -3.77 -11.46
CA ARG A 182 16.75 -4.20 -10.27
C ARG A 182 16.47 -3.30 -9.06
N ASP A 183 16.42 -1.99 -9.25
CA ASP A 183 16.09 -1.06 -8.17
C ASP A 183 14.66 -1.32 -7.63
N LEU A 184 13.68 -1.55 -8.52
CA LEU A 184 12.31 -1.93 -8.15
C LEU A 184 12.24 -3.27 -7.40
N LEU A 185 13.03 -4.27 -7.79
CA LEU A 185 13.10 -5.56 -7.08
C LEU A 185 13.65 -5.40 -5.66
N VAL A 186 14.68 -4.57 -5.49
CA VAL A 186 15.26 -4.27 -4.17
C VAL A 186 14.23 -3.53 -3.30
N ASP A 187 13.54 -2.54 -3.86
CA ASP A 187 12.52 -1.77 -3.14
C ASP A 187 11.32 -2.66 -2.76
N ALA A 188 10.86 -3.53 -3.67
CA ALA A 188 9.80 -4.49 -3.40
C ALA A 188 10.18 -5.48 -2.29
N GLY A 189 11.42 -6.01 -2.34
CA GLY A 189 11.94 -6.90 -1.30
C GLY A 189 12.07 -6.22 0.06
N ARG A 190 12.46 -4.94 0.10
CA ARG A 190 12.46 -4.14 1.34
C ARG A 190 11.05 -3.98 1.91
N GLN A 191 10.09 -3.58 1.07
CA GLN A 191 8.70 -3.38 1.50
C GLN A 191 8.06 -4.67 2.00
N GLN A 192 8.35 -5.80 1.35
CA GLN A 192 7.86 -7.10 1.80
C GLN A 192 8.40 -7.44 3.21
N LYS A 193 9.71 -7.28 3.42
CA LYS A 193 10.33 -7.51 4.74
C LYS A 193 9.77 -6.60 5.82
N GLU A 194 9.53 -5.33 5.50
CA GLU A 194 8.93 -4.38 6.44
C GLU A 194 7.53 -4.82 6.88
N VAL A 195 6.70 -5.29 5.95
CA VAL A 195 5.38 -5.85 6.27
C VAL A 195 5.49 -7.13 7.09
N GLU A 196 6.42 -8.03 6.75
CA GLU A 196 6.68 -9.26 7.53
C GLU A 196 7.11 -8.94 8.98
N ASP A 197 7.97 -7.94 9.18
CA ASP A 197 8.42 -7.53 10.51
C ASP A 197 7.32 -6.80 11.29
N GLN A 198 6.49 -5.99 10.61
CA GLN A 198 5.29 -5.39 11.23
C GLN A 198 4.29 -6.45 11.69
N ILE A 199 4.08 -7.51 10.90
CA ILE A 199 3.23 -8.64 11.30
C ILE A 199 3.78 -9.28 12.58
N LYS A 200 5.08 -9.60 12.64
CA LYS A 200 5.69 -10.19 13.85
C LYS A 200 5.51 -9.29 15.08
N ASN A 201 5.72 -7.99 14.92
CA ASN A 201 5.57 -7.02 16.01
C ASN A 201 4.11 -6.95 16.50
N LEU A 202 3.14 -6.90 15.57
CA LEU A 202 1.72 -6.92 15.89
C LEU A 202 1.29 -8.23 16.55
N GLU A 203 1.83 -9.38 16.14
CA GLU A 203 1.54 -10.67 16.79
C GLU A 203 1.98 -10.67 18.27
N VAL A 204 3.17 -10.13 18.57
CA VAL A 204 3.66 -9.98 19.93
C VAL A 204 2.83 -8.97 20.72
N GLU A 205 2.45 -7.85 20.11
CA GLU A 205 1.62 -6.83 20.75
C GLU A 205 0.21 -7.37 21.08
N ILE A 206 -0.41 -8.09 20.15
CA ILE A 206 -1.71 -8.73 20.36
C ILE A 206 -1.64 -9.72 21.52
N GLN A 207 -0.58 -10.55 21.62
CA GLN A 207 -0.41 -11.46 22.76
C GLN A 207 -0.31 -10.71 24.09
N ALA A 208 0.44 -9.60 24.13
CA ALA A 208 0.55 -8.77 25.33
C ALA A 208 -0.79 -8.10 25.71
N GLN A 209 -1.51 -7.57 24.72
CA GLN A 209 -2.83 -6.96 24.90
C GLN A 209 -3.88 -7.99 25.35
N GLU A 210 -3.84 -9.23 24.83
CA GLU A 210 -4.72 -10.32 25.29
C GLU A 210 -4.53 -10.66 26.77
N ILE A 211 -3.27 -10.69 27.23
CA ILE A 211 -2.97 -10.90 28.65
C ILE A 211 -3.50 -9.72 29.47
N LYS A 212 -3.31 -8.48 29.01
CA LYS A 212 -3.82 -7.27 29.68
C LYS A 212 -5.35 -7.24 29.77
N VAL A 213 -6.06 -7.62 28.71
CA VAL A 213 -7.52 -7.72 28.71
C VAL A 213 -7.98 -8.77 29.72
N LYS A 214 -7.35 -9.95 29.75
CA LYS A 214 -7.65 -10.98 30.76
C LYS A 214 -7.43 -10.48 32.18
N ASP A 215 -6.32 -9.79 32.45
CA ASP A 215 -6.05 -9.22 33.76
C ASP A 215 -7.12 -8.18 34.16
N LEU A 216 -7.44 -7.23 33.28
CA LEU A 216 -8.49 -6.24 33.52
C LEU A 216 -9.88 -6.88 33.72
N GLN A 217 -10.21 -7.95 32.98
CA GLN A 217 -11.44 -8.71 33.19
C GLN A 217 -11.48 -9.33 34.59
N THR A 218 -10.37 -9.93 35.06
CA THR A 218 -10.32 -10.44 36.44
C THR A 218 -10.40 -9.32 37.49
N GLN A 219 -9.88 -8.12 37.21
CA GLN A 219 -10.02 -6.96 38.09
C GLN A 219 -11.48 -6.46 38.14
N LEU A 220 -12.18 -6.44 37.01
CA LEU A 220 -13.59 -6.10 36.93
C LEU A 220 -14.44 -7.09 37.75
N GLU A 221 -14.21 -8.39 37.59
CA GLU A 221 -14.91 -9.43 38.38
C GLU A 221 -14.70 -9.26 39.88
N LYS A 222 -13.46 -8.98 40.31
CA LYS A 222 -13.14 -8.69 41.72
C LYS A 222 -13.86 -7.44 42.22
N ALA A 223 -13.83 -6.35 41.45
CA ALA A 223 -14.51 -5.10 41.81
C ALA A 223 -16.03 -5.30 41.93
N GLU A 224 -16.65 -6.04 41.01
CA GLU A 224 -18.07 -6.37 41.08
C GLU A 224 -18.40 -7.22 42.33
N GLN A 225 -17.56 -8.19 42.68
CA GLN A 225 -17.75 -9.02 43.88
C GLN A 225 -17.61 -8.20 45.17
N GLU A 226 -16.61 -7.31 45.24
CA GLU A 226 -16.40 -6.43 46.39
C GLU A 226 -17.61 -5.49 46.60
N GLU A 227 -18.14 -4.90 45.52
CA GLU A 227 -19.31 -4.01 45.61
C GLU A 227 -20.58 -4.77 45.99
N LYS A 228 -20.82 -5.96 45.41
CA LYS A 228 -21.92 -6.86 45.83
C LYS A 228 -21.81 -7.22 47.32
N SER A 229 -20.59 -7.43 47.84
CA SER A 229 -20.35 -7.73 49.25
C SER A 229 -20.58 -6.53 50.19
N LYS A 230 -20.31 -5.30 49.73
CA LYS A 230 -20.57 -4.06 50.49
C LYS A 230 -22.06 -3.75 50.59
N VAL A 231 -22.83 -3.97 49.54
CA VAL A 231 -24.29 -3.75 49.52
C VAL A 231 -25.02 -4.66 50.52
N VAL A 232 -24.48 -5.86 50.80
CA VAL A 232 -25.02 -6.77 51.82
C VAL A 232 -24.69 -6.35 53.26
N ARG A 233 -23.61 -5.58 53.47
CA ARG A 233 -23.21 -5.05 54.79
C ARG A 233 -23.84 -3.70 55.16
N GLY A 234 -24.68 -3.14 54.29
CA GLY A 234 -25.38 -1.88 54.54
C GLY A 234 -26.42 -2.02 55.66
N LYS A 235 -26.04 -1.68 56.90
CA LYS A 235 -26.99 -1.34 57.98
C LYS A 235 -27.99 -0.33 57.42
N LYS A 236 -29.28 -0.66 57.42
CA LYS A 236 -30.37 0.26 57.07
C LYS A 236 -30.46 1.37 58.11
N ALA A 237 -29.63 2.41 57.98
CA ALA A 237 -29.82 3.66 58.68
C ALA A 237 -31.00 4.41 58.03
N GLY A 238 -31.95 4.88 58.84
CA GLY A 238 -33.20 5.48 58.39
C GLY A 238 -32.97 6.65 57.41
N LYS A 239 -33.92 6.84 56.47
CA LYS A 239 -33.89 7.89 55.44
C LYS A 239 -33.68 9.30 56.01
N VAL A 240 -34.08 9.54 57.27
CA VAL A 240 -33.90 10.80 57.98
C VAL A 240 -32.42 11.07 58.30
N ASN A 241 -31.67 10.03 58.67
CA ASN A 241 -30.25 10.16 59.00
C ASN A 241 -29.40 10.43 57.74
N VAL A 242 -29.77 9.83 56.60
CA VAL A 242 -29.14 10.13 55.29
C VAL A 242 -29.42 11.57 54.85
N LEU A 243 -30.64 12.08 55.08
CA LEU A 243 -30.99 13.47 54.78
C LEU A 243 -30.26 14.45 55.72
N ALA A 244 -30.14 14.13 57.00
CA ALA A 244 -29.40 14.94 57.98
C ALA A 244 -27.92 15.04 57.60
N GLN A 245 -27.28 13.94 57.22
CA GLN A 245 -25.88 13.94 56.76
C GLN A 245 -25.69 14.71 55.45
N LEU A 246 -26.58 14.56 54.48
CA LEU A 246 -26.50 15.29 53.20
C LEU A 246 -26.74 16.79 53.41
N ALA A 247 -27.69 17.16 54.27
CA ALA A 247 -27.97 18.55 54.61
C ALA A 247 -26.78 19.20 55.34
N ARG A 248 -26.17 18.48 56.29
CA ARG A 248 -24.95 18.94 56.99
C ARG A 248 -23.81 19.20 56.00
N GLY A 249 -23.55 18.28 55.09
CA GLY A 249 -22.51 18.46 54.07
C GLY A 249 -22.76 19.67 53.15
N ARG A 250 -24.02 19.93 52.77
CA ARG A 250 -24.38 21.11 51.96
C ARG A 250 -24.26 22.43 52.71
N VAL A 251 -24.61 22.45 54.00
CA VAL A 251 -24.50 23.65 54.85
C VAL A 251 -23.03 24.00 55.06
N GLU A 252 -22.17 23.01 55.28
CA GLU A 252 -20.72 23.19 55.43
C GLU A 252 -20.05 23.66 54.12
N GLU A 253 -20.42 23.08 52.97
CA GLU A 253 -19.97 23.53 51.65
C GLU A 253 -20.34 25.01 51.36
N LEU A 254 -21.58 25.41 51.67
CA LEU A 254 -22.03 26.79 51.49
C LEU A 254 -21.32 27.77 52.43
N ARG A 255 -21.01 27.34 53.66
CA ARG A 255 -20.24 28.12 54.63
C ARG A 255 -18.80 28.33 54.16
N ASP A 256 -18.14 27.29 53.68
CA ASP A 256 -16.77 27.37 53.16
C ASP A 256 -16.70 28.28 51.93
N ALA A 257 -17.69 28.16 51.01
CA ALA A 257 -17.81 29.05 49.87
C ALA A 257 -17.99 30.53 50.29
N LEU A 258 -18.83 30.79 51.30
CA LEU A 258 -19.04 32.13 51.85
C LEU A 258 -17.74 32.71 52.45
N VAL A 259 -16.98 31.90 53.20
CA VAL A 259 -15.68 32.28 53.77
C VAL A 259 -14.67 32.60 52.67
N SER A 260 -14.61 31.78 51.61
CA SER A 260 -13.72 32.03 50.47
C SER A 260 -14.04 33.35 49.77
N ILE A 261 -15.33 33.59 49.47
CA ILE A 261 -15.78 34.83 48.81
C ILE A 261 -15.48 36.05 49.69
N ARG A 262 -15.68 35.93 51.01
CA ARG A 262 -15.35 37.00 51.96
C ARG A 262 -13.86 37.32 51.96
N LYS A 263 -13.01 36.30 51.95
CA LYS A 263 -11.55 36.48 51.89
C LYS A 263 -11.14 37.21 50.61
N GLU A 264 -11.67 36.81 49.46
CA GLU A 264 -11.42 37.49 48.19
C GLU A 264 -11.88 38.95 48.20
N ARG A 265 -13.05 39.23 48.79
CA ARG A 265 -13.57 40.58 48.97
C ARG A 265 -12.67 41.41 49.88
N ASP A 266 -12.22 40.86 51.00
CA ASP A 266 -11.38 41.57 51.97
C ASP A 266 -9.98 41.86 51.38
N ASP A 267 -9.40 40.90 50.65
CA ASP A 267 -8.15 41.08 49.90
C ASP A 267 -8.30 42.18 48.83
N THR A 268 -9.44 42.23 48.13
CA THR A 268 -9.73 43.26 47.13
C THR A 268 -9.89 44.64 47.79
N ARG A 269 -10.60 44.72 48.91
CA ARG A 269 -10.73 45.97 49.70
C ARG A 269 -9.36 46.46 50.20
N ALA A 270 -8.50 45.55 50.65
CA ALA A 270 -7.14 45.89 51.08
C ALA A 270 -6.29 46.47 49.93
N ARG A 271 -6.34 45.86 48.74
CA ARG A 271 -5.65 46.37 47.54
C ARG A 271 -6.18 47.72 47.09
N VAL A 272 -7.50 47.91 47.13
CA VAL A 272 -8.12 49.22 46.82
C VAL A 272 -7.63 50.28 47.80
N LYS A 273 -7.62 49.98 49.11
CA LYS A 273 -7.11 50.90 50.13
C LYS A 273 -5.64 51.26 49.91
N GLU A 274 -4.80 50.30 49.54
CA GLU A 274 -3.39 50.56 49.21
C GLU A 274 -3.25 51.49 48.00
N LEU A 275 -4.03 51.26 46.93
CA LEU A 275 -4.06 52.12 45.75
C LEU A 275 -4.57 53.53 46.09
N GLU A 276 -5.60 53.63 46.91
CA GLU A 276 -6.12 54.90 47.44
C GLU A 276 -5.06 55.66 48.23
N GLU A 277 -4.30 54.98 49.10
CA GLU A 277 -3.19 55.59 49.84
C GLU A 277 -2.09 56.09 48.91
N ILE A 278 -1.70 55.33 47.89
CA ILE A 278 -0.70 55.75 46.89
C ILE A 278 -1.18 56.99 46.13
N LEU A 279 -2.43 56.98 45.65
CA LEU A 279 -3.01 58.10 44.92
C LEU A 279 -3.21 59.34 45.80
N SER A 280 -3.50 59.15 47.09
CA SER A 280 -3.55 60.23 48.07
C SER A 280 -2.19 60.88 48.28
N LYS A 281 -1.12 60.09 48.41
CA LYS A 281 0.27 60.60 48.52
C LYS A 281 0.69 61.31 47.24
N PHE A 282 0.37 60.74 46.09
CA PHE A 282 0.63 61.35 44.78
C PHE A 282 -0.02 62.73 44.65
N LYS A 283 -1.27 62.89 45.12
CA LYS A 283 -1.93 64.21 45.16
C LYS A 283 -1.20 65.20 46.07
N VAL A 284 -0.83 64.78 47.28
CA VAL A 284 -0.22 65.67 48.29
C VAL A 284 1.16 66.15 47.84
N GLU A 285 1.94 65.27 47.21
CA GLU A 285 3.29 65.57 46.73
C GLU A 285 3.31 66.25 45.35
N TYR A 286 2.17 66.31 44.65
CA TYR A 286 2.08 66.94 43.34
C TYR A 286 2.29 68.45 43.41
N ASN A 287 3.28 68.96 42.66
CA ASN A 287 3.55 70.38 42.52
C ASN A 287 2.73 70.97 41.35
N PRO A 288 1.76 71.88 41.61
CA PRO A 288 0.89 72.44 40.58
C PRO A 288 1.60 73.26 39.48
N ASN A 289 2.86 73.63 39.68
CA ASN A 289 3.62 74.46 38.75
C ASN A 289 4.19 73.68 37.55
N PHE A 290 4.18 72.33 37.59
CA PHE A 290 4.53 71.51 36.43
C PHE A 290 3.34 71.38 35.48
N ASN A 291 3.50 71.85 34.24
CA ASN A 291 2.45 71.86 33.23
C ASN A 291 2.30 70.52 32.48
N ASP A 292 2.18 69.42 33.23
CA ASP A 292 1.83 68.12 32.64
C ASP A 292 0.30 67.93 32.65
N GLU A 293 -0.31 68.00 31.46
CA GLU A 293 -1.76 67.87 31.29
C GLU A 293 -2.29 66.46 31.62
N GLY A 294 -1.45 65.43 31.52
CA GLY A 294 -1.82 64.06 31.90
C GLY A 294 -1.96 63.93 33.41
N VAL A 295 -1.01 64.47 34.16
CA VAL A 295 -1.01 64.43 35.64
C VAL A 295 -2.15 65.26 36.22
N LYS A 296 -2.42 66.46 35.67
CA LYS A 296 -3.56 67.28 36.10
C LYS A 296 -4.89 66.55 35.95
N ARG A 297 -5.07 65.78 34.87
CA ARG A 297 -6.29 64.99 34.63
C ARG A 297 -6.41 63.85 35.64
N ALA A 298 -5.32 63.15 35.92
CA ALA A 298 -5.30 62.07 36.92
C ALA A 298 -5.64 62.58 38.33
N VAL A 299 -5.07 63.71 38.75
CA VAL A 299 -5.36 64.31 40.06
C VAL A 299 -6.83 64.72 40.19
N ARG A 300 -7.42 65.34 39.15
CA ARG A 300 -8.86 65.67 39.13
C ARG A 300 -9.74 64.42 39.20
N SER A 301 -9.39 63.37 38.45
CA SER A 301 -10.16 62.11 38.49
C SER A 301 -10.10 61.41 39.84
N TRP A 302 -8.98 61.54 40.56
CA TRP A 302 -8.85 61.06 41.94
C TRP A 302 -9.71 61.87 42.90
N GLU A 303 -9.79 63.20 42.74
CA GLU A 303 -10.70 64.04 43.54
C GLU A 303 -12.17 63.65 43.32
N ASP A 304 -12.57 63.45 42.06
CA ASP A 304 -13.92 62.99 41.71
C ASP A 304 -14.24 61.58 42.25
N TYR A 305 -13.23 60.72 42.37
CA TYR A 305 -13.36 59.37 42.95
C TYR A 305 -13.46 59.44 44.47
N ALA A 306 -12.58 60.19 45.13
CA ALA A 306 -12.55 60.34 46.59
C ALA A 306 -13.86 60.95 47.12
N VAL A 307 -14.48 61.87 46.38
CA VAL A 307 -15.81 62.41 46.73
C VAL A 307 -16.88 61.32 46.66
N ARG A 308 -16.83 60.41 45.68
CA ARG A 308 -17.78 59.29 45.54
C ARG A 308 -17.62 58.22 46.63
N GLY A 309 -16.39 57.89 47.02
CA GLY A 309 -16.09 56.82 48.00
C GLY A 309 -16.59 57.09 49.42
N THR A 310 -16.79 58.35 49.81
CA THR A 310 -17.23 58.70 51.18
C THR A 310 -18.67 58.29 51.53
N LEU A 311 -19.52 57.97 50.53
CA LEU A 311 -20.91 57.58 50.76
C LEU A 311 -21.10 56.08 51.06
N GLU A 312 -20.18 55.20 50.67
CA GLU A 312 -20.33 53.73 50.76
C GLU A 312 -19.76 53.11 52.05
N SER A 313 -18.96 53.85 52.82
CA SER A 313 -18.23 53.29 53.97
C SER A 313 -19.12 53.02 55.21
N ALA A 314 -20.32 53.60 55.30
CA ALA A 314 -21.17 53.49 56.49
C ALA A 314 -22.14 52.28 56.46
N THR A 315 -22.48 51.76 55.28
CA THR A 315 -23.37 50.59 55.10
C THR A 315 -22.66 49.25 55.30
N SER A 316 -21.32 49.22 55.19
CA SER A 316 -20.50 48.00 55.29
C SER A 316 -20.46 47.37 56.68
N ALA A 317 -20.41 48.17 57.75
CA ALA A 317 -20.13 47.63 59.09
C ALA A 317 -21.26 46.78 59.67
N ALA A 318 -22.53 47.11 59.37
CA ALA A 318 -23.67 46.30 59.80
C ALA A 318 -23.76 44.98 59.01
N GLN A 319 -23.53 45.04 57.70
CA GLN A 319 -23.51 43.85 56.83
C GLN A 319 -22.35 42.91 57.17
N ASP A 320 -21.19 43.45 57.57
CA ASP A 320 -20.04 42.64 57.97
C ASP A 320 -20.31 41.89 59.30
N ASN A 321 -21.06 42.50 60.23
CA ASN A 321 -21.47 41.83 61.47
C ASN A 321 -22.48 40.69 61.22
N ASP A 322 -23.44 40.87 60.31
CA ASP A 322 -24.41 39.82 59.94
C ASP A 322 -23.70 38.62 59.27
N LEU A 323 -22.69 38.90 58.44
CA LEU A 323 -21.85 37.86 57.82
C LEU A 323 -20.97 37.12 58.84
N ASP A 324 -20.50 37.81 59.90
CA ASP A 324 -19.78 37.17 61.02
C ASP A 324 -20.65 36.18 61.79
N GLU A 325 -21.95 36.45 61.92
CA GLU A 325 -22.89 35.54 62.57
C GLU A 325 -23.15 34.29 61.71
N LEU A 326 -23.30 34.46 60.40
CA LEU A 326 -23.53 33.36 59.45
C LEU A 326 -22.32 32.43 59.27
N VAL A 327 -21.11 32.84 59.66
CA VAL A 327 -19.89 32.01 59.55
C VAL A 327 -19.63 31.17 60.81
N LYS A 328 -20.32 31.40 61.94
CA LYS A 328 -20.09 30.66 63.20
C LYS A 328 -20.60 29.20 63.18
N PRO A 329 -19.75 28.19 63.42
CA PRO A 329 -20.14 26.78 63.37
C PRO A 329 -21.37 26.48 64.22
N ASP A 330 -22.19 25.54 63.76
CA ASP A 330 -23.44 25.19 64.42
C ASP A 330 -23.16 24.53 65.79
N ASP A 331 -23.85 25.00 66.83
CA ASP A 331 -23.82 24.54 68.23
C ASP A 331 -25.27 24.41 68.74
N ALA A 332 -25.49 23.69 69.84
CA ALA A 332 -26.77 23.49 70.51
C ALA A 332 -27.54 24.80 70.84
N GLN A 333 -26.87 25.95 70.88
CA GLN A 333 -27.49 27.28 71.08
C GLN A 333 -27.50 28.18 69.83
N SER A 334 -26.82 27.81 68.74
CA SER A 334 -26.62 28.65 67.56
C SER A 334 -26.53 27.79 66.30
N GLY A 335 -27.58 27.77 65.48
CA GLY A 335 -27.62 26.99 64.23
C GLY A 335 -28.55 25.77 64.31
N ILE A 336 -28.29 24.76 63.45
CA ILE A 336 -29.09 23.53 63.41
C ILE A 336 -28.49 22.51 64.38
N ASN A 337 -29.27 22.02 65.35
CA ASN A 337 -28.82 20.98 66.28
C ASN A 337 -28.84 19.59 65.60
N TRP A 338 -27.77 19.26 64.88
CA TRP A 338 -27.65 18.02 64.11
C TRP A 338 -27.81 16.75 64.96
N GLU A 339 -27.39 16.77 66.23
CA GLU A 339 -27.49 15.61 67.14
C GLU A 339 -28.93 15.23 67.48
N GLN A 340 -29.87 16.19 67.48
CA GLN A 340 -31.28 15.91 67.69
C GLN A 340 -31.89 15.15 66.50
N TRP A 341 -31.51 15.52 65.27
CA TRP A 341 -32.03 14.91 64.04
C TRP A 341 -31.42 13.52 63.76
N GLU A 342 -30.21 13.26 64.25
CA GLU A 342 -29.58 11.95 64.17
C GLU A 342 -30.19 10.92 65.15
N ASN A 343 -30.89 11.39 66.21
CA ASN A 343 -31.43 10.57 67.29
C ASN A 343 -32.97 10.51 67.37
N GLU A 344 -33.71 11.23 66.51
CA GLU A 344 -35.17 11.10 66.41
C GLU A 344 -35.54 9.85 65.58
N ASP A 345 -35.66 8.72 66.28
CA ASP A 345 -36.32 7.51 65.76
C ASP A 345 -37.85 7.74 65.75
N GLU A 346 -38.39 8.22 64.63
CA GLU A 346 -39.84 8.18 64.40
C GLU A 346 -40.30 6.71 64.30
N GLY A 347 -41.07 6.29 65.30
CA GLY A 347 -41.62 4.94 65.42
C GLY A 347 -42.48 4.54 64.23
N CYS A 348 -42.15 3.40 63.64
CA CYS A 348 -43.07 2.58 62.86
C CYS A 348 -42.78 1.11 63.14
N GLU A 349 -43.76 0.44 63.75
CA GLU A 349 -43.81 -1.00 64.00
C GLU A 349 -43.66 -1.80 62.70
N THR A 350 -42.86 -2.88 62.71
CA THR A 350 -43.15 -4.16 62.02
C THR A 350 -42.05 -5.21 62.26
N ASP A 351 -42.42 -6.29 62.96
CA ASP A 351 -42.06 -7.73 62.87
C ASP A 351 -40.64 -8.23 62.48
N SER A 352 -39.62 -7.38 62.42
CA SER A 352 -38.23 -7.81 62.18
C SER A 352 -37.31 -7.70 63.41
N ALA A 353 -37.84 -7.24 64.55
CA ALA A 353 -37.08 -7.06 65.80
C ALA A 353 -36.66 -8.39 66.46
N LEU A 354 -37.37 -9.50 66.22
CA LEU A 354 -37.11 -10.78 66.88
C LEU A 354 -35.83 -11.49 66.37
N ILE A 355 -35.46 -11.30 65.10
CA ILE A 355 -34.25 -11.94 64.53
C ILE A 355 -32.99 -11.21 64.99
N TYR A 356 -33.03 -9.89 65.11
CA TYR A 356 -31.89 -9.09 65.55
C TYR A 356 -31.66 -9.13 67.07
N GLN A 357 -32.70 -9.39 67.88
CA GLN A 357 -32.54 -9.64 69.32
C GLN A 357 -31.90 -10.99 69.64
N LEU A 358 -32.12 -12.02 68.81
CA LEU A 358 -31.47 -13.32 69.00
C LEU A 358 -29.97 -13.26 68.68
N ALA A 359 -29.58 -12.52 67.64
CA ALA A 359 -28.17 -12.33 67.24
C ALA A 359 -27.33 -11.62 68.31
N ALA A 360 -27.95 -10.78 69.16
CA ALA A 360 -27.28 -10.07 70.24
C ALA A 360 -26.84 -10.98 71.43
N TYR A 361 -27.31 -12.24 71.47
CA TYR A 361 -27.00 -13.21 72.52
C TYR A 361 -25.99 -14.30 72.10
N LEU A 362 -25.48 -14.26 70.87
CA LEU A 362 -24.54 -15.25 70.34
C LEU A 362 -23.09 -14.72 70.34
N PRO A 363 -22.07 -15.60 70.55
CA PRO A 363 -20.67 -15.21 70.49
C PRO A 363 -20.31 -14.60 69.10
N PRO A 364 -19.44 -13.57 69.03
CA PRO A 364 -19.13 -12.86 67.78
C PRO A 364 -18.67 -13.76 66.63
N SER A 365 -17.92 -14.83 66.95
CA SER A 365 -17.45 -15.80 65.96
C SER A 365 -18.56 -16.65 65.32
N LEU A 366 -19.69 -16.84 66.02
CA LEU A 366 -20.84 -17.59 65.49
C LEU A 366 -21.74 -16.70 64.64
N VAL A 367 -21.83 -15.41 64.97
CA VAL A 367 -22.60 -14.42 64.19
C VAL A 367 -21.95 -14.24 62.82
N GLU A 368 -20.63 -14.05 62.74
CA GLU A 368 -19.92 -13.98 61.46
C GLU A 368 -20.06 -15.26 60.63
N PHE A 369 -20.02 -16.43 61.28
CA PHE A 369 -20.18 -17.71 60.60
C PHE A 369 -21.60 -17.90 60.02
N ILE A 370 -22.63 -17.54 60.79
CA ILE A 370 -24.04 -17.64 60.37
C ILE A 370 -24.33 -16.64 59.26
N GLU A 371 -23.87 -15.38 59.38
CA GLU A 371 -24.03 -14.37 58.34
C GLU A 371 -23.37 -14.80 57.02
N THR A 372 -22.14 -15.33 57.08
CA THR A 372 -21.41 -15.80 55.89
C THR A 372 -22.10 -17.00 55.24
N LYS A 373 -22.62 -17.95 56.04
CA LYS A 373 -23.35 -19.12 55.53
C LYS A 373 -24.73 -18.76 54.97
N VAL A 374 -25.46 -17.83 55.60
CA VAL A 374 -26.79 -17.40 55.12
C VAL A 374 -26.67 -16.65 53.79
N VAL A 375 -25.64 -15.82 53.61
CA VAL A 375 -25.38 -15.14 52.32
C VAL A 375 -24.98 -16.14 51.23
N SER A 376 -24.12 -17.13 51.56
CA SER A 376 -23.73 -18.19 50.62
C SER A 376 -24.89 -19.10 50.21
N VAL A 377 -25.76 -19.48 51.16
CA VAL A 377 -26.95 -20.31 50.89
C VAL A 377 -27.97 -19.52 50.07
N ARG A 378 -28.16 -18.24 50.37
CA ARG A 378 -29.04 -17.36 49.58
C ARG A 378 -28.53 -17.19 48.15
N GLY A 379 -27.24 -16.92 47.96
CA GLY A 379 -26.63 -16.83 46.62
C GLY A 379 -26.78 -18.14 45.83
N PHE A 380 -26.55 -19.29 46.48
CA PHE A 380 -26.76 -20.61 45.89
C PHE A 380 -28.23 -20.86 45.50
N LEU A 381 -29.19 -20.40 46.31
CA LEU A 381 -30.63 -20.55 46.03
C LEU A 381 -31.14 -19.59 44.94
N GLU A 382 -30.54 -18.40 44.80
CA GLU A 382 -30.81 -17.44 43.71
C GLU A 382 -30.21 -17.93 42.37
N GLU A 383 -29.04 -18.59 42.40
CA GLU A 383 -28.34 -19.13 41.22
C GLU A 383 -28.97 -20.44 40.71
N ASN A 384 -29.54 -21.25 41.62
CA ASN A 384 -30.34 -22.44 41.27
C ASN A 384 -31.84 -22.14 41.01
N GLY A 385 -32.22 -20.85 40.94
CA GLY A 385 -33.58 -20.43 40.54
C GLY A 385 -34.70 -20.73 41.53
N ILE A 386 -34.37 -21.02 42.80
CA ILE A 386 -35.34 -21.31 43.87
C ILE A 386 -35.87 -20.02 44.51
N LEU A 387 -35.09 -18.93 44.47
CA LEU A 387 -35.51 -17.59 44.89
C LEU A 387 -35.58 -16.64 43.69
N PRO A 388 -36.65 -15.83 43.54
CA PRO A 388 -36.70 -14.79 42.52
C PRO A 388 -35.64 -13.72 42.81
N LYS A 389 -34.81 -13.40 41.81
CA LYS A 389 -33.93 -12.21 41.88
C LYS A 389 -34.83 -11.00 42.10
N LYS A 390 -34.64 -10.29 43.20
CA LYS A 390 -35.41 -9.10 43.52
C LYS A 390 -35.03 -8.02 42.49
N ASP A 391 -36.02 -7.43 41.82
CA ASP A 391 -35.79 -6.32 40.90
C ASP A 391 -35.01 -5.22 41.62
N GLU A 392 -33.75 -5.05 41.22
CA GLU A 392 -32.91 -3.93 41.61
C GLU A 392 -33.55 -2.66 41.07
N PRO A 393 -33.89 -1.66 41.91
CA PRO A 393 -33.99 -0.31 41.40
C PRO A 393 -32.60 0.05 40.90
N THR A 394 -32.51 0.47 39.64
CA THR A 394 -31.31 1.01 38.98
C THR A 394 -30.68 2.12 39.83
N THR A 395 -29.90 1.76 40.83
CA THR A 395 -28.95 2.66 41.46
C THR A 395 -27.72 2.63 40.57
N SER A 396 -27.25 3.81 40.18
CA SER A 396 -26.10 3.99 39.30
C SER A 396 -24.97 3.06 39.74
N GLU A 397 -24.49 2.21 38.82
CA GLU A 397 -23.30 1.37 39.05
C GLU A 397 -22.22 2.20 39.74
N SER A 398 -21.53 1.61 40.74
CA SER A 398 -20.53 2.37 41.47
C SER A 398 -19.43 2.83 40.51
N LYS A 399 -18.91 4.03 40.73
CA LYS A 399 -17.91 4.65 39.84
C LYS A 399 -16.72 3.73 39.56
N VAL A 400 -16.33 2.90 40.54
CA VAL A 400 -15.24 1.93 40.42
C VAL A 400 -15.55 0.82 39.41
N VAL A 401 -16.78 0.31 39.38
CA VAL A 401 -17.19 -0.73 38.42
C VAL A 401 -17.33 -0.13 37.02
N LEU A 402 -17.83 1.11 36.92
CA LEU A 402 -17.90 1.85 35.65
C LEU A 402 -16.50 2.08 35.08
N ASP A 403 -15.57 2.62 35.88
CA ASP A 403 -14.19 2.88 35.47
C ASP A 403 -13.47 1.57 35.05
N ALA A 404 -13.67 0.48 35.78
CA ALA A 404 -13.11 -0.84 35.44
C ALA A 404 -13.72 -1.42 34.15
N ARG A 405 -15.03 -1.27 33.94
CA ARG A 405 -15.71 -1.72 32.72
C ARG A 405 -15.25 -0.92 31.51
N ASP A 406 -15.12 0.40 31.64
CA ASP A 406 -14.63 1.27 30.57
C ASP A 406 -13.15 0.97 30.25
N ALA A 407 -12.34 0.61 31.25
CA ALA A 407 -10.96 0.14 31.04
C ALA A 407 -10.91 -1.19 30.26
N VAL A 408 -11.78 -2.16 30.57
CA VAL A 408 -11.88 -3.42 29.80
C VAL A 408 -12.32 -3.12 28.36
N LYS A 409 -13.39 -2.35 28.18
CA LYS A 409 -13.95 -2.03 26.86
C LYS A 409 -12.96 -1.29 25.96
N SER A 410 -12.19 -0.36 26.53
CA SER A 410 -11.15 0.36 25.79
C SER A 410 -9.98 -0.55 25.40
N ALA A 411 -9.57 -1.47 26.28
CA ALA A 411 -8.54 -2.46 25.97
C ALA A 411 -8.99 -3.49 24.91
N GLU A 412 -10.24 -3.96 24.98
CA GLU A 412 -10.83 -4.85 23.98
C GLU A 412 -10.90 -4.18 22.60
N LYS A 413 -11.28 -2.91 22.54
CA LYS A 413 -11.28 -2.14 21.29
C LYS A 413 -9.88 -2.03 20.70
N SER A 414 -8.87 -1.73 21.53
CA SER A 414 -7.47 -1.67 21.08
C SER A 414 -6.97 -3.01 20.53
N LEU A 415 -7.39 -4.11 21.16
CA LEU A 415 -7.08 -5.47 20.71
C LEU A 415 -7.75 -5.79 19.37
N GLU A 416 -9.02 -5.42 19.19
CA GLU A 416 -9.73 -5.59 17.93
C GLU A 416 -9.10 -4.77 16.79
N ASP A 417 -8.72 -3.51 17.07
CA ASP A 417 -8.03 -2.64 16.11
C ASP A 417 -6.67 -3.25 15.69
N SER A 418 -5.90 -3.79 16.64
CA SER A 418 -4.61 -4.45 16.37
C SER A 418 -4.78 -5.73 15.55
N ARG A 419 -5.79 -6.55 15.87
CA ARG A 419 -6.15 -7.76 15.09
C ARG A 419 -6.56 -7.39 13.66
N ARG A 420 -7.35 -6.33 13.49
CA ARG A 420 -7.74 -5.85 12.16
C ARG A 420 -6.54 -5.38 11.33
N GLN A 421 -5.58 -4.69 11.95
CA GLN A 421 -4.33 -4.30 11.29
C GLN A 421 -3.52 -5.52 10.87
N LEU A 422 -3.39 -6.52 11.76
CA LEU A 422 -2.71 -7.78 11.45
C LEU A 422 -3.35 -8.50 10.25
N GLU A 423 -4.67 -8.65 10.22
CA GLU A 423 -5.38 -9.26 9.08
C GLU A 423 -5.16 -8.46 7.78
N THR A 424 -5.10 -7.13 7.87
CA THR A 424 -4.83 -6.27 6.71
C THR A 424 -3.41 -6.51 6.18
N HIS A 425 -2.40 -6.59 7.05
CA HIS A 425 -1.02 -6.87 6.64
C HIS A 425 -0.83 -8.30 6.12
N LYS A 426 -1.51 -9.30 6.72
CA LYS A 426 -1.50 -10.69 6.22
C LYS A 426 -2.13 -10.79 4.84
N SER A 427 -3.28 -10.16 4.63
CA SER A 427 -3.94 -10.09 3.32
C SER A 427 -3.08 -9.38 2.28
N ASP A 428 -2.32 -8.35 2.68
CA ASP A 428 -1.36 -7.67 1.80
C ASP A 428 -0.17 -8.57 1.43
N LEU A 429 0.21 -9.54 2.26
CA LEU A 429 1.26 -10.51 1.92
C LEU A 429 0.77 -11.62 0.99
N GLU A 430 -0.51 -12.00 1.11
CA GLU A 430 -1.18 -12.97 0.24
C GLU A 430 -1.55 -12.41 -1.15
N THR A 431 -1.63 -11.09 -1.28
CA THR A 431 -1.99 -10.44 -2.55
C THR A 431 -0.93 -10.69 -3.62
N ASP A 432 -1.38 -11.03 -4.84
CA ASP A 432 -0.49 -11.21 -5.98
C ASP A 432 0.06 -9.86 -6.49
N TYR A 433 1.38 -9.70 -6.36
CA TYR A 433 2.17 -8.56 -6.86
C TYR A 433 3.03 -8.93 -8.08
N GLY A 434 2.72 -10.02 -8.75
CA GLY A 434 3.44 -10.53 -9.92
C GLY A 434 4.78 -11.17 -9.56
N LEU A 435 5.60 -11.42 -10.58
CA LEU A 435 6.90 -12.08 -10.45
C LEU A 435 7.79 -11.33 -9.45
N ALA A 436 8.30 -12.06 -8.45
CA ALA A 436 9.12 -11.53 -7.35
C ALA A 436 8.50 -10.32 -6.60
N SER A 437 7.17 -10.23 -6.59
CA SER A 437 6.41 -9.11 -6.00
C SER A 437 6.81 -7.73 -6.52
N ILE A 438 7.34 -7.64 -7.75
CA ILE A 438 7.92 -6.40 -8.28
C ILE A 438 6.92 -5.23 -8.32
N PHE A 439 5.63 -5.51 -8.53
CA PHE A 439 4.60 -4.48 -8.57
C PHE A 439 4.31 -3.85 -7.21
N ARG A 440 4.80 -4.43 -6.11
CA ARG A 440 4.72 -3.85 -4.76
C ARG A 440 5.39 -2.47 -4.71
N ALA A 441 6.55 -2.33 -5.35
CA ALA A 441 7.29 -1.07 -5.47
C ALA A 441 6.54 -0.02 -6.32
N LEU A 442 5.64 -0.46 -7.20
CA LEU A 442 4.84 0.41 -8.06
C LEU A 442 3.44 0.71 -7.49
N LYS A 443 3.04 0.08 -6.37
CA LYS A 443 1.71 0.26 -5.79
C LYS A 443 1.43 1.75 -5.51
N GLY A 444 0.37 2.28 -6.13
CA GLY A 444 -0.05 3.68 -5.97
C GLY A 444 0.73 4.70 -6.80
N VAL A 445 1.72 4.29 -7.59
CA VAL A 445 2.39 5.18 -8.57
C VAL A 445 1.41 5.45 -9.71
N CYS A 446 1.16 6.73 -10.00
CA CYS A 446 0.25 7.15 -11.06
C CYS A 446 1.00 7.75 -12.23
N ILE A 447 0.62 7.34 -13.44
CA ILE A 447 1.09 7.91 -14.70
C ILE A 447 -0.10 8.48 -15.45
N SER A 448 0.11 9.59 -16.16
CA SER A 448 -0.95 10.22 -16.93
C SER A 448 -0.45 10.65 -18.31
N LYS A 449 -1.33 10.55 -19.30
CA LYS A 449 -1.05 11.01 -20.66
C LYS A 449 -2.31 11.47 -21.37
N ASP A 450 -2.10 12.46 -22.21
CA ASP A 450 -3.14 13.10 -22.99
C ASP A 450 -3.39 12.37 -24.30
N PHE A 451 -4.65 11.97 -24.53
CA PHE A 451 -5.10 11.40 -25.80
C PHE A 451 -6.43 12.01 -26.20
N GLY A 452 -6.43 12.76 -27.32
CA GLY A 452 -7.61 13.44 -27.82
C GLY A 452 -8.15 14.49 -26.83
N GLU A 453 -9.44 14.39 -26.49
CA GLU A 453 -10.13 15.31 -25.58
C GLU A 453 -9.99 14.96 -24.09
N TYR A 454 -9.34 13.84 -23.77
CA TYR A 454 -9.21 13.33 -22.41
C TYR A 454 -7.74 13.15 -22.01
N THR A 455 -7.50 13.27 -20.70
CA THR A 455 -6.27 12.84 -20.04
C THR A 455 -6.56 11.52 -19.34
N TYR A 456 -5.82 10.49 -19.70
CA TYR A 456 -5.94 9.17 -19.10
C TYR A 456 -4.92 9.05 -17.98
N GLU A 457 -5.37 8.64 -16.80
CA GLU A 457 -4.53 8.39 -15.63
C GLU A 457 -4.62 6.89 -15.28
N HIS A 458 -3.46 6.27 -15.10
CA HIS A 458 -3.32 4.90 -14.64
C HIS A 458 -2.51 4.89 -13.34
N CYS A 459 -3.12 4.42 -12.26
CA CYS A 459 -2.43 4.16 -11.00
C CYS A 459 -2.23 2.65 -10.83
N PHE A 460 -0.97 2.23 -10.72
CA PHE A 460 -0.60 0.83 -10.55
C PHE A 460 -1.25 0.25 -9.28
N LEU A 461 -1.96 -0.87 -9.44
CA LEU A 461 -2.67 -1.61 -8.38
C LEU A 461 -3.75 -0.82 -7.62
N ASP A 462 -4.19 0.34 -8.11
CA ASP A 462 -5.29 1.12 -7.52
C ASP A 462 -6.46 1.25 -8.50
N GLN A 463 -6.42 2.24 -9.38
CA GLN A 463 -7.52 2.53 -10.31
C GLN A 463 -7.05 3.25 -11.58
N THR A 464 -7.90 3.22 -12.60
CA THR A 464 -7.75 3.99 -13.84
C THR A 464 -8.82 5.07 -13.93
N LYS A 465 -8.46 6.25 -14.44
CA LYS A 465 -9.36 7.39 -14.59
C LYS A 465 -9.25 8.04 -15.96
N GLN A 466 -10.37 8.59 -16.41
CA GLN A 466 -10.49 9.44 -17.58
C GLN A 466 -10.87 10.85 -17.13
N ILE A 467 -10.05 11.84 -17.46
CA ILE A 467 -10.22 13.23 -17.03
C ILE A 467 -10.50 14.09 -18.28
N PRO A 468 -11.66 14.74 -18.39
CA PRO A 468 -11.98 15.59 -19.54
C PRO A 468 -11.17 16.90 -19.51
N LYS A 469 -10.56 17.28 -20.63
CA LYS A 469 -9.75 18.51 -20.71
C LYS A 469 -10.57 19.80 -20.64
N LYS A 470 -11.80 19.76 -21.16
CA LYS A 470 -12.70 20.93 -21.26
C LYS A 470 -13.47 21.22 -19.96
N GLY A 471 -13.01 20.69 -18.82
CA GLY A 471 -13.70 20.76 -17.54
C GLY A 471 -14.80 19.70 -17.41
N GLY A 472 -15.02 19.24 -16.18
CA GLY A 472 -15.93 18.14 -15.84
C GLY A 472 -15.35 17.25 -14.73
N GLY A 473 -16.18 16.36 -14.18
CA GLY A 473 -15.72 15.38 -13.18
C GLY A 473 -14.87 14.28 -13.81
N SER A 474 -13.82 13.83 -13.11
CA SER A 474 -13.05 12.65 -13.52
C SER A 474 -13.92 11.40 -13.44
N MET A 475 -13.87 10.58 -14.48
CA MET A 475 -14.62 9.33 -14.58
C MET A 475 -13.70 8.16 -14.20
N ARG A 476 -14.12 7.32 -13.25
CA ARG A 476 -13.36 6.10 -12.92
C ARG A 476 -13.60 5.05 -13.99
N MET A 477 -12.54 4.62 -14.66
CA MET A 477 -12.61 3.62 -15.72
C MET A 477 -12.53 2.19 -15.17
N GLY A 478 -11.87 1.99 -14.03
CA GLY A 478 -11.79 0.68 -13.38
C GLY A 478 -11.02 0.73 -12.06
N LYS A 479 -11.26 -0.25 -11.20
CA LYS A 479 -10.48 -0.55 -9.99
C LYS A 479 -9.68 -1.83 -10.22
N TYR A 480 -8.46 -1.88 -9.71
CA TYR A 480 -7.58 -3.04 -9.86
C TYR A 480 -8.27 -4.33 -9.37
N SER A 481 -8.18 -5.39 -10.19
CA SER A 481 -8.80 -6.69 -9.95
C SER A 481 -7.80 -7.83 -9.88
N GLY A 482 -6.70 -7.76 -10.64
CA GLY A 482 -5.69 -8.82 -10.69
C GLY A 482 -4.70 -8.66 -11.83
N ILE A 483 -3.64 -9.45 -11.78
CA ILE A 483 -2.64 -9.61 -12.84
C ILE A 483 -3.02 -10.83 -13.68
N GLY A 484 -2.88 -10.72 -14.99
CA GLY A 484 -3.08 -11.80 -15.95
C GLY A 484 -2.06 -11.74 -17.08
N SER A 485 -2.25 -12.59 -18.09
CA SER A 485 -1.50 -12.54 -19.35
C SER A 485 -2.47 -12.43 -20.52
N VAL A 486 -2.03 -11.72 -21.57
CA VAL A 486 -2.76 -11.59 -22.84
C VAL A 486 -1.80 -11.99 -23.96
N SER A 487 -2.25 -12.88 -24.85
CA SER A 487 -1.51 -13.23 -26.06
C SER A 487 -1.66 -12.11 -27.08
N VAL A 488 -0.55 -11.53 -27.50
CA VAL A 488 -0.48 -10.51 -28.54
C VAL A 488 0.27 -11.09 -29.73
N ASP A 489 -0.34 -11.01 -30.89
CA ASP A 489 0.27 -11.46 -32.14
C ASP A 489 1.43 -10.52 -32.53
N VAL A 490 2.65 -11.04 -32.55
CA VAL A 490 3.86 -10.32 -32.92
C VAL A 490 4.46 -10.95 -34.18
N VAL A 491 4.89 -10.11 -35.10
CA VAL A 491 5.57 -10.55 -36.32
C VAL A 491 7.04 -10.79 -36.01
N ASP A 492 7.50 -12.01 -36.19
CA ASP A 492 8.91 -12.39 -36.01
C ASP A 492 9.80 -11.80 -37.13
N GLU A 493 11.11 -11.86 -36.97
CA GLU A 493 12.09 -11.44 -37.98
C GLU A 493 11.91 -12.16 -39.32
N SER A 494 11.30 -13.34 -39.32
CA SER A 494 10.99 -14.15 -40.49
C SER A 494 9.68 -13.75 -41.19
N GLY A 495 8.91 -12.81 -40.62
CA GLY A 495 7.61 -12.38 -41.13
C GLY A 495 6.42 -13.24 -40.68
N ASP A 496 6.67 -14.27 -39.88
CA ASP A 496 5.64 -15.14 -39.32
C ASP A 496 4.96 -14.49 -38.11
N ILE A 497 3.66 -14.70 -37.97
CA ILE A 497 2.87 -14.19 -36.83
C ILE A 497 2.94 -15.22 -35.71
N ILE A 498 3.58 -14.85 -34.60
CA ILE A 498 3.73 -15.71 -33.42
C ILE A 498 2.98 -15.06 -32.25
N PRO A 499 2.16 -15.82 -31.50
CA PRO A 499 1.53 -15.30 -30.28
C PRO A 499 2.59 -15.14 -29.17
N GLU A 500 2.78 -13.92 -28.67
CA GLU A 500 3.64 -13.60 -27.54
C GLU A 500 2.77 -13.30 -26.30
N GLU A 501 3.03 -13.95 -25.17
CA GLU A 501 2.33 -13.65 -23.92
C GLU A 501 2.90 -12.40 -23.25
N LYS A 502 2.04 -11.40 -23.03
CA LYS A 502 2.38 -10.16 -22.32
C LYS A 502 1.64 -10.07 -21.00
N VAL A 503 2.29 -9.50 -19.98
CA VAL A 503 1.67 -9.26 -18.67
C VAL A 503 0.61 -8.18 -18.80
N ALA A 504 -0.58 -8.44 -18.28
CA ALA A 504 -1.70 -7.51 -18.29
C ALA A 504 -2.23 -7.26 -16.86
N LEU A 505 -2.60 -6.02 -16.58
CA LEU A 505 -3.28 -5.64 -15.34
C LEU A 505 -4.75 -5.39 -15.65
N HIS A 506 -5.64 -6.10 -14.96
CA HIS A 506 -7.07 -5.99 -15.16
C HIS A 506 -7.70 -5.02 -14.15
N TYR A 507 -8.42 -4.03 -14.66
CA TYR A 507 -9.18 -3.07 -13.88
C TYR A 507 -10.67 -3.22 -14.20
N THR A 508 -11.46 -3.61 -13.21
CA THR A 508 -12.90 -3.89 -13.35
C THR A 508 -13.71 -3.00 -12.40
N ASN A 509 -15.05 -3.05 -12.47
CA ASN A 509 -15.93 -2.31 -11.55
C ASN A 509 -15.71 -0.78 -11.56
N GLY A 510 -15.45 -0.22 -12.75
CA GLY A 510 -15.46 1.22 -12.99
C GLY A 510 -16.85 1.84 -12.87
N GLN A 511 -16.94 3.15 -13.09
CA GLN A 511 -18.21 3.86 -13.06
C GLN A 511 -19.12 3.36 -14.20
N THR A 512 -20.40 3.13 -13.89
CA THR A 512 -21.35 2.56 -14.84
C THR A 512 -21.56 3.46 -16.05
N CYS A 513 -21.48 2.85 -17.22
CA CYS A 513 -21.70 3.50 -18.50
C CYS A 513 -23.19 3.56 -18.84
N TRP A 514 -23.65 4.67 -19.44
CA TRP A 514 -25.02 4.74 -19.93
C TRP A 514 -25.23 3.74 -21.07
N ASN A 515 -26.09 2.75 -20.85
CA ASN A 515 -26.39 1.68 -21.80
C ASN A 515 -25.15 0.83 -22.18
N GLY A 516 -24.34 0.49 -21.19
CA GLY A 516 -23.15 -0.37 -21.32
C GLY A 516 -22.80 -1.02 -19.98
N PRO A 517 -21.80 -1.93 -19.95
CA PRO A 517 -21.34 -2.53 -18.70
C PRO A 517 -20.71 -1.49 -17.77
N ALA A 518 -20.40 -1.90 -16.54
CA ALA A 518 -19.47 -1.14 -15.70
C ALA A 518 -18.15 -0.96 -16.47
N ARG A 519 -17.61 0.27 -16.46
CA ARG A 519 -16.37 0.53 -17.19
C ARG A 519 -15.26 -0.43 -16.73
N SER A 520 -14.45 -0.88 -17.67
CA SER A 520 -13.29 -1.71 -17.41
C SER A 520 -12.10 -1.25 -18.24
N THR A 521 -10.89 -1.57 -17.78
CA THR A 521 -9.65 -1.26 -18.49
C THR A 521 -8.68 -2.43 -18.38
N THR A 522 -8.17 -2.90 -19.51
CA THR A 522 -7.07 -3.86 -19.57
C THR A 522 -5.79 -3.11 -19.91
N VAL A 523 -4.82 -3.13 -19.00
CA VAL A 523 -3.53 -2.46 -19.18
C VAL A 523 -2.48 -3.50 -19.56
N VAL A 524 -2.07 -3.51 -20.83
CA VAL A 524 -1.04 -4.41 -21.35
C VAL A 524 0.32 -3.74 -21.14
N LEU A 525 1.23 -4.44 -20.47
CA LEU A 525 2.56 -3.94 -20.16
C LEU A 525 3.60 -4.38 -21.19
N GLU A 526 4.40 -3.43 -21.65
CA GLU A 526 5.56 -3.68 -22.52
C GLU A 526 6.87 -3.26 -21.85
N CYS A 527 7.97 -3.91 -22.20
CA CYS A 527 9.27 -3.52 -21.69
C CYS A 527 9.65 -2.12 -22.18
N GLY A 528 9.94 -1.22 -21.25
CA GLY A 528 10.45 0.12 -21.55
C GLY A 528 11.24 0.73 -20.40
N GLU A 529 11.91 1.84 -20.68
CA GLU A 529 12.78 2.51 -19.71
C GLU A 529 12.00 3.27 -18.62
N GLU A 530 10.82 3.80 -18.96
CA GLU A 530 9.96 4.57 -18.06
C GLU A 530 8.56 3.98 -18.01
N ASN A 531 7.85 4.27 -16.92
CA ASN A 531 6.42 4.01 -16.83
C ASN A 531 5.66 5.08 -17.64
N GLU A 532 5.16 4.71 -18.83
CA GLU A 532 4.45 5.65 -19.71
C GLU A 532 3.32 4.97 -20.46
N ILE A 533 2.20 5.68 -20.66
CA ILE A 533 1.12 5.22 -21.52
C ILE A 533 1.52 5.46 -22.98
N LEU A 534 1.54 4.43 -23.83
CA LEU A 534 1.84 4.57 -25.26
C LEU A 534 0.57 4.78 -26.09
N LYS A 535 -0.46 3.99 -25.80
CA LYS A 535 -1.71 3.98 -26.55
C LYS A 535 -2.88 3.73 -25.61
N VAL A 536 -4.02 4.36 -25.90
CA VAL A 536 -5.31 4.07 -25.28
C VAL A 536 -6.32 3.84 -26.39
N ALA A 537 -7.07 2.75 -26.31
CA ALA A 537 -8.14 2.42 -27.23
C ALA A 537 -9.42 2.05 -26.45
N GLU A 538 -10.58 2.35 -27.04
CA GLU A 538 -11.87 1.85 -26.58
C GLU A 538 -12.27 0.72 -27.54
N ASP A 539 -12.05 -0.52 -27.12
CA ASP A 539 -12.25 -1.71 -27.96
C ASP A 539 -13.75 -2.01 -28.10
N GLU A 540 -14.48 -1.85 -26.99
CA GLU A 540 -15.94 -1.89 -26.96
C GLU A 540 -16.46 -0.74 -26.10
N LYS A 541 -17.77 -0.49 -26.17
CA LYS A 541 -18.39 0.59 -25.40
C LYS A 541 -18.08 0.44 -23.91
N CYS A 542 -17.34 1.41 -23.37
CA CYS A 542 -16.90 1.44 -21.98
C CYS A 542 -15.93 0.32 -21.56
N VAL A 543 -15.31 -0.37 -22.52
CA VAL A 543 -14.21 -1.32 -22.31
C VAL A 543 -12.97 -0.75 -22.99
N TYR A 544 -11.94 -0.49 -22.20
CA TYR A 544 -10.74 0.20 -22.66
C TYR A 544 -9.52 -0.73 -22.63
N SER A 545 -8.61 -0.57 -23.58
CA SER A 545 -7.27 -1.13 -23.52
C SER A 545 -6.23 -0.02 -23.47
N MET A 546 -5.21 -0.20 -22.63
CA MET A 546 -4.06 0.70 -22.54
C MET A 546 -2.78 -0.08 -22.78
N LEU A 547 -1.92 0.42 -23.65
CA LEU A 547 -0.57 -0.08 -23.81
C LEU A 547 0.37 0.79 -22.97
N VAL A 548 1.05 0.22 -21.99
CA VAL A 548 1.89 0.94 -21.03
C VAL A 548 3.29 0.34 -21.04
N THR A 549 4.32 1.17 -21.14
CA THR A 549 5.69 0.71 -20.93
C THR A 549 5.99 0.64 -19.45
N SER A 550 6.74 -0.37 -19.02
CA SER A 550 7.28 -0.45 -17.67
C SER A 550 8.60 -1.23 -17.64
N PRO A 551 9.61 -0.79 -16.87
CA PRO A 551 10.82 -1.58 -16.66
C PRO A 551 10.53 -2.87 -15.88
N ALA A 552 9.39 -2.97 -15.17
CA ALA A 552 9.04 -4.13 -14.35
C ALA A 552 8.88 -5.42 -15.17
N VAL A 553 8.44 -5.32 -16.42
CA VAL A 553 8.16 -6.48 -17.30
C VAL A 553 9.28 -6.77 -18.29
N CYS A 554 10.42 -6.08 -18.19
CA CYS A 554 11.56 -6.33 -19.08
C CYS A 554 12.18 -7.73 -18.84
N PRO A 555 12.54 -8.46 -19.91
CA PRO A 555 13.11 -9.80 -19.77
C PRO A 555 14.51 -9.74 -19.13
N GLY A 556 14.73 -10.56 -18.09
CA GLY A 556 15.99 -10.64 -17.34
C GLY A 556 16.04 -9.79 -16.06
N GLY A 557 17.12 -9.92 -15.29
CA GLY A 557 17.33 -9.20 -14.02
C GLY A 557 16.78 -9.87 -12.75
N GLU A 558 16.19 -11.06 -12.88
CA GLU A 558 15.53 -11.83 -11.81
C GLU A 558 16.45 -12.81 -11.06
N GLU A 559 17.77 -12.76 -11.30
CA GLU A 559 18.72 -13.63 -10.59
C GLU A 559 18.66 -13.44 -9.07
N GLY A 560 18.59 -14.56 -8.34
CA GLY A 560 18.26 -14.66 -6.91
C GLY A 560 19.23 -14.04 -5.89
N GLY A 561 20.09 -13.10 -6.31
CA GLY A 561 20.99 -12.34 -5.44
C GLY A 561 20.52 -10.92 -5.09
N ASN A 562 19.46 -10.41 -5.73
CA ASN A 562 19.02 -9.01 -5.59
C ASN A 562 17.88 -8.80 -4.55
N ALA A 563 17.50 -9.84 -3.80
CA ALA A 563 16.40 -9.80 -2.81
C ALA A 563 16.86 -9.47 -1.37
N ALA A 564 18.08 -8.98 -1.16
CA ALA A 564 18.59 -8.57 0.16
C ALA A 564 19.08 -7.12 0.13
N PRO A 565 18.82 -6.33 1.20
CA PRO A 565 19.06 -4.89 1.16
C PRO A 565 20.56 -4.65 1.07
N ARG A 566 20.96 -3.73 0.18
CA ARG A 566 22.27 -3.10 0.28
C ARG A 566 22.34 -2.37 1.62
N SER A 567 22.90 -3.02 2.65
CA SER A 567 23.46 -2.32 3.79
C SER A 567 24.59 -1.46 3.23
N LYS A 568 24.35 -0.16 3.09
CA LYS A 568 25.45 0.78 2.94
C LYS A 568 26.19 0.77 4.27
N ASP A 569 27.33 0.08 4.29
CA ASP A 569 28.35 0.34 5.28
C ASP A 569 28.84 1.78 5.07
N GLU A 570 28.51 2.65 6.02
CA GLU A 570 29.19 3.92 6.18
C GLU A 570 30.58 3.66 6.77
N LEU A 571 31.61 4.23 6.14
CA LEU A 571 32.96 4.38 6.69
C LEU A 571 33.45 5.79 6.39
#